data_AF-X0VT18-F1
#
_entry.id   AF-X0VT18-F1
#
_cell.length_a   1.000
_cell.length_b   1.000
_cell.length_c   1.000
_cell.angle_alpha   90.00
_cell.angle_beta   90.00
_cell.angle_gamma   90.00
#
_symmetry.space_group_name_H-M   'P 1'
#
loop_
_entity.id
_entity.type
_entity.pdbx_description
1 polymer ?
#
loop_
_entity_poly.entity_id
_entity_poly.type
_entity_poly.pdbx_seq_one_letter_code
_entity_poly.pdbx_strand_id
1 'polypeptide(L)'
;MGKAVTQKLLQLKDLGFEVRGFLDDNIEVGKEIKIGGGIKILGPIRDLERILESEQISDVYVALDLNNYSQILETLKVVNKYAVNVRLVPDLFQLLTLKAKLEDLDGFPVISIDESPLRGMMLFLKRG
;
A
#
# COMPACT_ATOMS: atom_id res chain seq x y z
N MET A 1 7.17 -0.42 3.83
CA MET A 1 6.37 0.78 4.19
C MET A 1 5.49 0.57 5.43
N GLY A 2 4.84 -0.58 5.60
CA GLY A 2 3.98 -0.86 6.78
C GLY A 2 4.63 -0.60 8.16
N LYS A 3 5.94 -0.84 8.29
CA LYS A 3 6.73 -0.50 9.49
C LYS A 3 6.68 1.00 9.85
N ALA A 4 6.87 1.87 8.87
CA ALA A 4 6.91 3.33 9.09
C ALA A 4 5.52 3.87 9.47
N VAL A 5 4.46 3.37 8.82
CA VAL A 5 3.07 3.68 9.19
C VAL A 5 2.80 3.33 10.63
N THR A 6 3.18 2.10 11.01
CA THR A 6 2.96 1.58 12.35
C THR A 6 3.74 2.35 13.42
N GLN A 7 5.00 2.72 13.15
CA GLN A 7 5.76 3.59 14.05
C GLN A 7 5.04 4.92 14.31
N LYS A 8 4.43 5.50 13.27
CA LYS A 8 3.67 6.76 13.41
C LYS A 8 2.38 6.55 14.18
N LEU A 9 1.64 5.48 13.93
CA LEU A 9 0.42 5.13 14.67
C LEU A 9 0.71 4.86 16.15
N LEU A 10 1.83 4.22 16.46
CA LEU A 10 2.26 3.98 17.83
C LEU A 10 2.68 5.24 18.59
N GLN A 11 3.11 6.30 17.90
CA GLN A 11 3.32 7.61 18.53
C GLN A 11 2.00 8.32 18.85
N LEU A 12 0.91 7.92 18.18
CA LEU A 12 -0.45 8.42 18.41
C LEU A 12 -1.26 7.49 19.31
N LYS A 13 -0.61 6.55 20.02
CA LYS A 13 -1.29 5.52 20.81
C LYS A 13 -2.19 6.10 21.91
N ASP A 14 -1.86 7.29 22.42
CA ASP A 14 -2.66 8.04 23.39
C ASP A 14 -4.03 8.49 22.83
N LEU A 15 -4.24 8.42 21.51
CA LEU A 15 -5.52 8.64 20.84
C LEU A 15 -6.37 7.35 20.71
N GLY A 16 -5.94 6.25 21.33
CA GLY A 16 -6.67 4.98 21.37
C GLY A 16 -6.40 4.04 20.21
N PHE A 17 -5.38 4.29 19.38
CA PHE A 17 -5.02 3.39 18.28
C PHE A 17 -4.33 2.12 18.79
N GLU A 18 -4.85 0.96 18.42
CA GLU A 18 -4.24 -0.35 18.67
C GLU A 18 -3.95 -1.06 17.34
N VAL A 19 -2.67 -1.38 17.09
CA VAL A 19 -2.27 -2.09 15.87
C VAL A 19 -2.40 -3.60 16.11
N ARG A 20 -3.39 -4.22 15.46
CA ARG A 20 -3.69 -5.65 15.61
C ARG A 20 -2.69 -6.57 14.93
N GLY A 21 -2.12 -6.15 13.80
CA GLY A 21 -1.10 -6.92 13.09
C GLY A 21 -0.90 -6.45 11.66
N PHE A 22 -0.03 -7.16 10.95
CA PHE A 22 0.25 -6.93 9.53
C PHE A 22 -0.26 -8.09 8.67
N LEU A 23 -0.60 -7.76 7.43
CA LEU A 23 -0.76 -8.72 6.35
C LEU A 23 0.33 -8.50 5.32
N ASP A 24 1.07 -9.55 4.99
CA ASP A 24 2.18 -9.50 4.04
C ASP A 24 2.34 -10.87 3.38
N ASP A 25 2.34 -10.92 2.05
CA ASP A 25 2.45 -12.18 1.30
C ASP A 25 3.87 -12.76 1.30
N ASN A 26 4.88 -11.95 1.63
CA ASN A 26 6.30 -12.33 1.55
C ASN A 26 6.90 -12.64 2.92
N ILE A 27 6.13 -12.49 4.00
CA ILE A 27 6.60 -12.70 5.36
C ILE A 27 5.81 -13.83 6.01
N GLU A 28 6.52 -14.75 6.65
CA GLU A 28 5.91 -15.88 7.34
C GLU A 28 4.91 -15.46 8.43
N VAL A 29 3.77 -16.17 8.45
CA VAL A 29 2.71 -15.97 9.44
C VAL A 29 3.25 -16.24 10.85
N GLY A 30 2.86 -15.41 11.81
CA GLY A 30 3.32 -15.50 13.19
C GLY A 30 4.69 -14.86 13.45
N LYS A 31 5.42 -14.47 12.39
CA LYS A 31 6.66 -13.71 12.56
C LYS A 31 6.37 -12.38 13.25
N GLU A 32 7.21 -12.04 14.22
CA GLU A 32 7.11 -10.78 14.92
C GLU A 32 7.97 -9.71 14.25
N ILE A 33 7.34 -8.60 13.92
CA ILE A 33 8.01 -7.38 13.47
C ILE A 33 8.34 -6.57 14.72
N LYS A 34 9.65 -6.40 14.98
CA LYS A 34 10.19 -5.67 16.16
C LYS A 34 9.90 -4.17 16.10
N ILE A 35 8.65 -3.78 16.33
CA ILE A 35 8.15 -2.41 16.37
C ILE A 35 7.12 -2.33 17.50
N GLY A 36 7.23 -1.32 18.37
CA GLY A 36 6.20 -1.06 19.38
C GLY A 36 5.98 -2.17 20.41
N GLY A 37 6.97 -3.01 20.67
CA GLY A 37 6.84 -4.18 21.56
C GLY A 37 6.58 -5.51 20.85
N GLY A 38 6.52 -5.50 19.51
CA GLY A 38 6.37 -6.70 18.70
C GLY A 38 4.98 -6.83 18.11
N ILE A 39 4.87 -6.73 16.79
CA ILE A 39 3.60 -6.82 16.06
C ILE A 39 3.68 -7.99 15.09
N LYS A 40 2.68 -8.88 15.13
CA LYS A 40 2.71 -10.13 14.38
C LYS A 40 2.23 -9.95 12.93
N ILE A 41 2.76 -10.79 12.05
CA ILE A 41 2.14 -11.08 10.76
C ILE A 41 0.95 -12.03 11.01
N LEU A 42 -0.26 -11.56 10.71
CA LEU A 42 -1.50 -12.32 10.91
C LEU A 42 -1.76 -13.30 9.76
N GLY A 43 -1.20 -13.02 8.58
CA GLY A 43 -1.47 -13.79 7.38
C GLY A 43 -0.98 -13.10 6.11
N PRO A 44 -1.18 -13.74 4.94
CA PRO A 44 -1.12 -13.09 3.64
C PRO A 44 -2.31 -12.14 3.44
N ILE A 45 -2.25 -11.27 2.44
CA ILE A 45 -3.29 -10.26 2.15
C ILE A 45 -4.64 -10.92 1.82
N ARG A 46 -4.63 -12.10 1.20
CA ARG A 46 -5.84 -12.88 0.91
C ARG A 46 -6.64 -13.29 2.17
N ASP A 47 -6.01 -13.29 3.34
CA ASP A 47 -6.69 -13.61 4.61
C ASP A 47 -7.42 -12.39 5.20
N LEU A 48 -7.34 -11.23 4.55
CA LEU A 48 -7.96 -9.98 5.03
C LEU A 48 -9.47 -10.15 5.30
N GLU A 49 -10.20 -10.79 4.38
CA GLU A 49 -11.66 -11.00 4.52
C GLU A 49 -11.97 -11.77 5.81
N ARG A 50 -11.27 -12.89 6.02
CA ARG A 50 -11.39 -13.72 7.23
C ARG A 50 -11.09 -12.94 8.50
N ILE A 51 -10.07 -12.07 8.46
CA ILE A 51 -9.65 -11.29 9.64
C ILE A 51 -10.68 -10.22 9.98
N LEU A 52 -11.21 -9.52 8.97
CA LEU A 52 -12.27 -8.51 9.14
C LEU A 52 -13.56 -9.12 9.70
N GLU A 53 -13.84 -10.40 9.43
CA GLU A 53 -14.99 -11.12 10.01
C GLU A 53 -14.75 -11.55 11.46
N SER A 54 -13.52 -11.97 11.78
CA SER A 54 -13.20 -12.53 13.10
C SER A 54 -12.84 -11.49 14.16
N GLU A 55 -12.36 -10.31 13.75
CA GLU A 55 -11.86 -9.27 14.64
C GLU A 55 -12.60 -7.95 14.42
N GLN A 56 -12.72 -7.16 15.49
CA GLN A 56 -13.25 -5.79 15.40
C GLN A 56 -12.15 -4.83 14.90
N ILE A 57 -12.00 -4.76 13.57
CA ILE A 57 -11.09 -3.82 12.91
C ILE A 57 -11.85 -2.57 12.50
N SER A 58 -11.41 -1.39 12.93
CA SER A 58 -12.03 -0.11 12.52
C SER A 58 -11.34 0.52 11.31
N ASP A 59 -10.02 0.34 11.18
CA ASP A 59 -9.19 1.00 10.18
C ASP A 59 -8.23 0.00 9.54
N VAL A 60 -8.16 0.03 8.21
CA VAL A 60 -7.19 -0.75 7.41
C VAL A 60 -6.27 0.22 6.67
N TYR A 61 -4.97 0.10 6.93
CA TYR A 61 -3.93 0.86 6.24
C TYR A 61 -3.29 0.02 5.14
N VAL A 62 -3.48 0.43 3.88
CA VAL A 62 -2.89 -0.23 2.72
C VAL A 62 -1.57 0.45 2.41
N ALA A 63 -0.46 -0.22 2.71
CA ALA A 63 0.90 0.28 2.48
C ALA A 63 1.64 -0.57 1.44
N LEU A 64 0.95 -0.85 0.33
CA LEU A 64 1.47 -1.60 -0.83
C LEU A 64 2.10 -0.64 -1.84
N ASP A 65 3.04 -1.14 -2.63
CA ASP A 65 3.60 -0.40 -3.77
C ASP A 65 2.49 -0.16 -4.82
N LEU A 66 2.34 1.07 -5.30
CA LEU A 66 1.45 1.43 -6.42
C LEU A 66 1.69 0.61 -7.70
N ASN A 67 2.90 0.08 -7.92
CA ASN A 67 3.18 -0.86 -9.01
C ASN A 67 2.31 -2.13 -8.93
N ASN A 68 1.86 -2.50 -7.73
CA ASN A 68 0.93 -3.61 -7.49
C ASN A 68 -0.53 -3.11 -7.48
N TYR A 69 -0.89 -2.31 -8.49
CA TYR A 69 -2.20 -1.67 -8.59
C TYR A 69 -3.37 -2.67 -8.54
N SER A 70 -3.21 -3.84 -9.17
CA SER A 70 -4.21 -4.92 -9.12
C SER A 70 -4.48 -5.39 -7.69
N GLN A 71 -3.42 -5.64 -6.91
CA GLN A 71 -3.52 -6.08 -5.52
C GLN A 71 -4.11 -5.00 -4.62
N ILE A 72 -3.79 -3.73 -4.87
CA ILE A 72 -4.44 -2.60 -4.17
C ILE A 72 -5.93 -2.61 -4.46
N LEU A 73 -6.36 -2.69 -5.73
CA LEU A 73 -7.77 -2.72 -6.09
C LEU A 73 -8.51 -3.92 -5.49
N GLU A 74 -7.91 -5.11 -5.49
CA GLU A 74 -8.49 -6.30 -4.85
C GLU A 74 -8.66 -6.09 -3.33
N THR A 75 -7.63 -5.56 -2.67
CA THR A 75 -7.67 -5.23 -1.25
C THR A 75 -8.81 -4.24 -0.96
N LEU A 76 -8.91 -3.17 -1.74
CA LEU A 76 -9.96 -2.16 -1.63
C LEU A 76 -11.37 -2.73 -1.87
N LYS A 77 -11.52 -3.69 -2.78
CA LYS A 77 -12.80 -4.37 -3.01
C LYS A 77 -13.23 -5.21 -1.80
N VAL A 78 -12.30 -5.88 -1.14
CA VAL A 78 -12.59 -6.66 0.07
C VAL A 78 -13.03 -5.75 1.20
N VAL A 79 -12.24 -4.73 1.56
CA VAL A 79 -12.58 -3.84 2.69
C VAL A 79 -13.87 -3.05 2.47
N ASN A 80 -14.22 -2.68 1.23
CA ASN A 80 -15.47 -1.97 0.93
C ASN A 80 -16.75 -2.77 1.27
N LYS A 81 -16.64 -4.09 1.45
CA LYS A 81 -17.77 -4.92 1.91
C LYS A 81 -18.05 -4.78 3.41
N TYR A 82 -17.10 -4.26 4.18
CA TYR A 82 -17.13 -4.16 5.63
C TYR A 82 -17.23 -2.69 6.06
N ALA A 83 -17.78 -2.45 7.24
CA ALA A 83 -17.88 -1.11 7.82
C ALA A 83 -16.54 -0.65 8.43
N VAL A 84 -15.49 -0.58 7.61
CA VAL A 84 -14.12 -0.23 8.03
C VAL A 84 -13.57 0.95 7.22
N ASN A 85 -12.80 1.82 7.88
CA ASN A 85 -12.13 2.93 7.23
C ASN A 85 -10.89 2.43 6.50
N VAL A 86 -10.77 2.68 5.19
CA VAL A 86 -9.58 2.33 4.43
C VAL A 86 -8.71 3.54 4.15
N ARG A 87 -7.40 3.41 4.38
CA ARG A 87 -6.41 4.47 4.14
C ARG A 87 -5.27 3.92 3.31
N LEU A 88 -5.13 4.40 2.07
CA LEU A 88 -3.97 4.10 1.23
C LEU A 88 -2.80 4.99 1.66
N VAL A 89 -1.65 4.39 1.96
CA VAL A 89 -0.43 5.11 2.32
C VAL A 89 0.57 5.02 1.16
N PRO A 90 0.76 6.11 0.39
CA PRO A 90 1.75 6.14 -0.68
C PRO A 90 3.18 6.18 -0.14
N ASP A 91 4.13 5.70 -0.95
CA ASP A 91 5.56 5.83 -0.64
C ASP A 91 6.02 7.29 -0.72
N LEU A 92 6.95 7.68 0.15
CA LEU A 92 7.62 8.97 0.09
C LEU A 92 8.39 9.15 -1.23
N PHE A 93 9.06 8.11 -1.74
CA PHE A 93 9.73 8.18 -3.04
C PHE A 93 8.72 8.36 -4.19
N GLN A 94 7.54 7.73 -4.11
CA GLN A 94 6.48 7.93 -5.08
C GLN A 94 5.88 9.34 -5.01
N LEU A 95 5.73 9.91 -3.80
CA LEU A 95 5.32 11.31 -3.66
C LEU A 95 6.34 12.26 -4.29
N LEU A 96 7.64 12.00 -4.15
CA LEU A 96 8.69 12.79 -4.80
C LEU A 96 8.66 12.64 -6.32
N THR A 97 8.49 11.42 -6.84
CA THR A 97 8.35 11.17 -8.29
C THR A 97 7.09 11.82 -8.86
N LEU A 98 5.94 11.74 -8.17
CA LEU A 98 4.71 12.41 -8.59
C LEU A 98 4.88 13.93 -8.59
N LYS A 99 5.54 14.49 -7.58
CA LYS A 99 5.88 15.92 -7.54
C LYS A 99 6.84 16.33 -8.66
N ALA A 100 7.83 15.51 -9.00
CA ALA A 100 8.74 15.75 -10.13
C ALA A 100 8.02 15.58 -11.49
N LYS A 101 7.05 14.67 -11.60
CA LYS A 101 6.18 14.55 -12.79
C LYS A 101 5.17 15.69 -12.91
N LEU A 102 4.89 16.37 -11.80
CA LEU A 102 4.04 17.57 -11.69
C LEU A 102 4.85 18.86 -11.91
N GLU A 103 6.01 18.79 -12.56
CA GLU A 103 6.79 19.98 -12.87
C GLU A 103 6.02 20.95 -13.78
N ASP A 104 6.27 22.23 -13.51
CA ASP A 104 5.44 23.37 -13.84
C ASP A 104 5.51 23.71 -15.34
N LEU A 105 4.37 23.67 -16.03
CA LEU A 105 4.19 24.30 -17.34
C LEU A 105 3.46 25.63 -17.11
N ASP A 106 4.24 26.69 -16.91
CA ASP A 106 3.77 28.08 -16.89
C ASP A 106 2.69 28.41 -15.84
N GLY A 107 2.82 27.84 -14.63
CA GLY A 107 1.92 28.01 -13.49
C GLY A 107 0.82 26.97 -13.37
N PHE A 108 0.77 25.98 -14.27
CA PHE A 108 -0.27 24.94 -14.28
C PHE A 108 0.30 23.59 -13.84
N PRO A 109 -0.35 22.90 -12.89
CA PRO A 109 0.06 21.54 -12.50
C PRO A 109 -0.26 20.58 -13.65
N VAL A 110 0.76 20.14 -14.39
CA VAL A 110 0.59 19.17 -15.48
C VAL A 110 1.09 17.81 -15.03
N ILE A 111 0.25 16.78 -15.16
CA ILE A 111 0.61 15.40 -14.84
C ILE A 111 1.11 14.74 -16.13
N SER A 112 2.39 14.37 -16.18
CA SER A 112 2.92 13.53 -17.26
C SER A 112 2.59 12.05 -17.00
N ILE A 113 1.58 11.53 -17.70
CA ILE A 113 1.25 10.10 -17.69
C ILE A 113 2.18 9.41 -18.69
N ASP A 114 3.18 8.70 -18.18
CA ASP A 114 4.02 7.83 -18.99
C ASP A 114 3.21 6.54 -19.22
N GLU A 115 2.49 6.47 -20.34
CA GLU A 115 1.78 5.27 -20.74
C GLU A 115 2.78 4.22 -21.25
N SER A 116 3.22 3.38 -20.30
CA SER A 116 3.47 1.94 -20.45
C SER A 116 4.91 1.41 -20.60
N PRO A 117 5.32 0.41 -19.78
CA PRO A 117 6.32 -0.58 -20.18
C PRO A 117 5.64 -1.72 -20.95
N LEU A 118 5.16 -1.47 -22.18
CA LEU A 118 4.73 -2.52 -23.11
C LEU A 118 5.24 -2.22 -24.52
N ARG A 119 6.49 -2.59 -24.79
CA ARG A 119 6.89 -3.19 -26.08
C ARG A 119 8.27 -3.83 -25.99
N GLY A 120 8.29 -5.05 -25.46
CA GLY A 120 9.15 -6.07 -26.06
C GLY A 120 8.72 -6.29 -27.51
N MET A 121 9.70 -6.45 -28.40
CA MET A 121 9.55 -7.02 -29.75
C MET A 121 8.90 -6.13 -30.85
N MET A 122 9.49 -4.97 -31.17
CA MET A 122 9.33 -4.38 -32.52
C MET A 122 10.47 -3.47 -33.02
N LEU A 123 11.69 -3.57 -32.48
CA LEU A 123 12.85 -2.82 -33.00
C LEU A 123 13.67 -3.57 -34.08
N PHE A 124 13.22 -4.73 -34.55
CA PHE A 124 13.94 -5.52 -35.58
C PHE A 124 13.21 -5.65 -36.92
N LEU A 125 12.40 -4.67 -37.33
CA LEU A 125 11.90 -4.60 -38.71
C LEU A 125 11.89 -3.16 -39.24
N LYS A 126 13.07 -2.55 -39.30
CA LYS A 126 13.43 -1.73 -40.47
C LYS A 126 14.92 -1.41 -40.46
N ARG A 127 15.69 -2.16 -41.27
CA ARG A 127 16.87 -1.74 -42.06
C ARG A 127 17.53 -2.99 -42.65
N GLY A 128 17.41 -3.17 -43.98
CA GLY A 128 18.07 -4.21 -44.77
C GLY A 128 17.07 -5.08 -45.51
#